data_AF-A0A4R4Q5Z8-F1
#
_entry.id   AF-A0A4R4Q5Z8-F1
#
_cell.length_a   1.000
_cell.length_b   1.000
_cell.length_c   1.000
_cell.angle_alpha   90.00
_cell.angle_beta   90.00
_cell.angle_gamma   90.00
#
_symmetry.space_group_name_H-M   'P 1'
#
loop_
_entity.id
_entity.type
_entity.pdbx_description
1 polymer ?
#
loop_
_entity_poly.entity_id
_entity_poly.type
_entity_poly.pdbx_seq_one_letter_code
_entity_poly.pdbx_strand_id
1 'polypeptide(L)'
;MTASARVALTVVRCAARLLARDRRARHLEQWQADVHGAPELGLSPLRLAAGILGAATVITVLDRKGTRTMQPIGPLALALRLVGGANAKRRAAALAAVLTLTLLAGAGLLIAG
;
A
#
# COMPACT_ATOMS: atom_id res chain seq x y z
N MET A 1 -4.79 -29.89 0.25
CA MET A 1 -5.19 -28.46 0.31
C MET A 1 -6.28 -28.28 1.36
N THR A 2 -6.12 -27.36 2.31
CA THR A 2 -7.06 -27.15 3.42
C THR A 2 -8.36 -26.44 2.99
N ALA A 3 -9.41 -26.52 3.82
CA ALA A 3 -10.64 -25.77 3.59
C ALA A 3 -10.40 -24.25 3.56
N SER A 4 -9.54 -23.74 4.45
CA SER A 4 -9.14 -22.33 4.48
C SER A 4 -8.42 -21.89 3.21
N ALA A 5 -7.53 -22.73 2.65
CA ALA A 5 -6.87 -22.43 1.38
C ALA A 5 -7.85 -22.41 0.20
N ARG A 6 -8.85 -23.32 0.16
CA ARG A 6 -9.89 -23.30 -0.88
C ARG A 6 -10.72 -22.01 -0.85
N VAL A 7 -11.15 -21.58 0.34
CA VAL A 7 -11.88 -20.33 0.52
C VAL A 7 -11.01 -19.13 0.12
N ALA A 8 -9.75 -19.11 0.56
CA ALA A 8 -8.79 -18.07 0.20
C ALA A 8 -8.61 -17.94 -1.32
N LEU A 9 -8.46 -19.06 -2.05
CA LEU A 9 -8.35 -19.05 -3.51
C LEU A 9 -9.62 -18.51 -4.20
N THR A 10 -10.80 -18.80 -3.66
CA THR A 10 -12.06 -18.21 -4.19
C THR A 10 -12.07 -16.70 -3.99
N VAL A 11 -11.66 -16.21 -2.82
CA VAL A 11 -11.52 -14.77 -2.55
C VAL A 11 -10.51 -14.13 -3.50
N VAL A 12 -9.35 -14.76 -3.74
CA VAL A 12 -8.33 -14.29 -4.69
C VAL A 12 -8.87 -14.20 -6.11
N ARG A 13 -9.64 -15.19 -6.58
CA ARG A 13 -10.31 -15.13 -7.90
C ARG A 13 -11.29 -13.97 -7.99
N CYS A 14 -12.04 -13.70 -6.93
CA CYS A 14 -12.94 -12.54 -6.87
C CYS A 14 -12.15 -11.22 -6.86
N ALA A 15 -11.07 -11.13 -6.08
CA ALA A 15 -10.22 -9.94 -6.00
C ALA A 15 -9.59 -9.61 -7.36
N ALA A 16 -9.07 -10.62 -8.08
CA ALA A 16 -8.49 -10.43 -9.41
C ALA A 16 -9.53 -9.89 -10.42
N ARG A 17 -10.82 -10.17 -10.24
CA ARG A 17 -11.89 -9.61 -11.09
C ARG A 17 -12.08 -8.12 -10.94
N LEU A 18 -11.55 -7.50 -9.89
CA LEU A 18 -11.56 -6.05 -9.74
C LEU A 18 -10.56 -5.39 -10.69
N LEU A 19 -9.43 -6.06 -10.98
CA LEU A 19 -8.34 -5.51 -11.79
C LEU A 19 -8.70 -5.36 -13.28
N ALA A 20 -8.02 -4.42 -13.93
CA ALA A 20 -8.01 -4.26 -15.39
C ALA A 20 -7.55 -5.55 -16.10
N ARG A 21 -8.06 -5.77 -17.32
CA ARG A 21 -7.91 -7.04 -18.05
C ARG A 21 -6.45 -7.42 -18.30
N ASP A 22 -5.62 -6.45 -18.64
CA ASP A 22 -4.20 -6.58 -18.93
C ASP A 22 -3.38 -7.02 -17.70
N ARG A 23 -3.78 -6.62 -16.50
CA ARG A 23 -3.07 -6.95 -15.24
C ARG A 23 -3.65 -8.15 -14.49
N ARG A 24 -4.89 -8.53 -14.78
CA ARG A 24 -5.63 -9.58 -14.07
C ARG A 24 -4.93 -10.93 -14.04
N ALA A 25 -4.45 -11.41 -15.19
CA ALA A 25 -3.87 -12.75 -15.30
C ALA A 25 -2.61 -12.88 -14.44
N ARG A 26 -1.69 -11.92 -14.55
CA ARG A 26 -0.44 -11.89 -13.79
C ARG A 26 -0.68 -11.84 -12.28
N HIS A 27 -1.57 -10.97 -11.80
CA HIS A 27 -1.86 -10.87 -10.37
C HIS A 27 -2.56 -12.11 -9.84
N LEU A 28 -3.46 -12.70 -10.63
CA LEU A 28 -4.13 -13.94 -10.23
C LEU A 28 -3.13 -15.08 -10.01
N GLU A 29 -2.17 -15.25 -10.91
CA GLU A 29 -1.11 -16.26 -10.80
C GLU A 29 -0.26 -16.02 -9.55
N GLN A 30 0.24 -14.81 -9.36
CA GLN A 30 1.07 -14.44 -8.19
C GLN A 30 0.33 -14.66 -6.87
N TRP A 31 -0.90 -14.15 -6.76
CA TRP A 31 -1.68 -14.28 -5.53
C TRP A 31 -2.11 -15.70 -5.23
N GLN A 32 -2.31 -16.55 -6.24
CA GLN A 32 -2.55 -17.97 -6.03
C GLN A 32 -1.29 -18.66 -5.49
N ALA A 33 -0.12 -18.35 -6.04
CA ALA A 33 1.16 -18.85 -5.53
C ALA A 33 1.38 -18.43 -4.07
N ASP A 34 1.09 -17.16 -3.73
CA ASP A 34 1.20 -16.65 -2.36
C ASP A 34 0.27 -17.40 -1.39
N VAL A 35 -0.98 -17.68 -1.80
CA VAL A 35 -1.94 -18.45 -0.98
C VAL A 35 -1.51 -19.91 -0.82
N HIS A 36 -0.90 -20.50 -1.84
CA HIS A 36 -0.35 -21.85 -1.76
C HIS A 36 0.85 -21.93 -0.83
N GLY A 37 1.76 -20.95 -0.85
CA GLY A 37 2.94 -20.88 0.02
C GLY A 37 2.66 -20.38 1.45
N ALA A 38 1.51 -19.76 1.71
CA ALA A 38 1.19 -19.18 3.02
C ALA A 38 1.37 -20.16 4.21
N PRO A 39 0.91 -21.42 4.16
CA PRO A 39 1.09 -22.36 5.28
C PRO A 39 2.55 -22.71 5.56
N GLU A 40 3.39 -22.78 4.52
CA GLU A 40 4.82 -23.09 4.64
C GLU A 40 5.58 -21.98 5.37
N LEU A 41 5.05 -20.75 5.30
CA LEU A 41 5.55 -19.56 6.00
C LEU A 41 4.87 -19.33 7.36
N GLY A 42 4.02 -20.26 7.83
CA GLY A 42 3.24 -20.09 9.05
C GLY A 42 2.17 -19.00 8.98
N LEU A 43 1.81 -18.55 7.78
CA LEU A 43 0.82 -17.52 7.54
C LEU A 43 -0.58 -18.12 7.34
N SER A 44 -1.60 -17.37 7.74
CA SER A 44 -3.00 -17.75 7.50
C SER A 44 -3.41 -17.43 6.05
N PRO A 45 -3.83 -18.44 5.24
CA PRO A 45 -4.30 -18.20 3.87
C PRO A 45 -5.48 -17.23 3.80
N LEU A 46 -6.38 -17.25 4.80
CA LEU A 46 -7.54 -16.37 4.85
C LEU A 46 -7.15 -14.92 5.14
N ARG A 47 -6.21 -14.68 6.07
CA ARG A 47 -5.71 -13.32 6.35
C ARG A 47 -4.98 -12.75 5.13
N LEU A 48 -4.20 -13.58 4.43
CA LEU A 48 -3.53 -13.19 3.21
C LEU A 48 -4.54 -12.83 2.10
N ALA A 49 -5.56 -13.66 1.88
CA ALA A 49 -6.61 -13.37 0.89
C ALA A 49 -7.41 -12.10 1.21
N ALA A 50 -7.66 -11.79 2.48
CA ALA A 50 -8.27 -10.52 2.89
C ALA A 50 -7.37 -9.31 2.55
N GLY A 51 -6.06 -9.43 2.78
CA GLY A 51 -5.07 -8.43 2.38
C GLY A 51 -5.03 -8.22 0.85
N ILE A 52 -5.07 -9.31 0.08
CA ILE A 52 -5.13 -9.28 -1.38
C ILE A 52 -6.41 -8.58 -1.88
N LEU A 53 -7.56 -8.85 -1.27
CA LEU A 53 -8.81 -8.15 -1.60
C LEU A 53 -8.70 -6.64 -1.35
N GLY A 54 -8.13 -6.24 -0.20
CA GLY A 54 -7.83 -4.84 0.10
C GLY A 54 -6.85 -4.19 -0.88
N ALA A 55 -5.80 -4.90 -1.28
CA ALA A 55 -4.86 -4.41 -2.29
C ALA A 55 -5.55 -4.23 -3.65
N ALA A 56 -6.38 -5.18 -4.07
CA ALA A 56 -7.13 -5.09 -5.33
C ALA A 56 -8.09 -3.90 -5.37
N THR A 57 -8.79 -3.59 -4.26
CA THR A 57 -9.66 -2.41 -4.18
C THR A 57 -8.85 -1.11 -4.24
N VAL A 58 -7.69 -1.03 -3.58
CA VAL A 58 -6.81 0.15 -3.67
C VAL A 58 -6.29 0.35 -5.08
N ILE A 59 -5.73 -0.70 -5.70
CA ILE A 59 -5.20 -0.66 -7.07
C ILE A 59 -6.26 -0.14 -8.04
N THR A 60 -7.49 -0.66 -7.95
CA THR A 60 -8.59 -0.29 -8.85
C THR A 60 -9.09 1.13 -8.65
N VAL A 61 -9.15 1.61 -7.41
CA VAL A 61 -9.51 3.00 -7.11
C VAL A 61 -8.45 3.96 -7.65
N LEU A 62 -7.16 3.63 -7.49
CA LEU A 62 -6.07 4.47 -7.99
C LEU A 62 -6.03 4.50 -9.53
N ASP A 63 -6.27 3.37 -10.17
CA ASP A 63 -6.29 3.24 -11.63
C ASP A 63 -7.43 4.07 -12.25
N ARG A 64 -8.65 3.97 -11.71
CA ARG A 64 -9.82 4.73 -12.18
C ARG A 64 -9.65 6.24 -12.09
N LYS A 65 -8.90 6.72 -11.09
CA LYS A 65 -8.68 8.16 -10.88
C LYS A 65 -7.60 8.73 -11.80
N GLY A 66 -6.94 7.91 -12.63
CA GLY A 66 -5.79 8.34 -13.43
C GLY A 66 -4.60 8.79 -12.59
N THR A 67 -4.70 8.67 -11.26
CA THR A 67 -3.66 9.04 -10.32
C THR A 67 -2.61 7.95 -10.31
N ARG A 68 -1.65 8.08 -11.23
CA ARG A 68 -0.31 7.48 -11.14
C ARG A 68 0.54 8.13 -10.04
N THR A 69 -0.10 8.71 -9.02
CA THR A 69 0.61 9.25 -7.86
C THR A 69 1.03 8.06 -7.01
N MET A 70 2.34 7.81 -7.00
CA MET A 70 2.99 6.90 -6.08
C MET A 70 2.44 7.18 -4.67
N GLN A 71 1.74 6.21 -4.08
CA GLN A 71 1.26 6.39 -2.71
C GLN A 71 2.49 6.50 -1.82
N PRO A 72 2.59 7.54 -0.98
CA PRO A 72 3.67 7.64 -0.02
C PRO A 72 3.62 6.40 0.89
N ILE A 73 4.78 5.78 1.10
CA ILE A 73 4.96 4.58 1.93
C ILE A 73 5.75 5.02 3.18
N GLY A 74 5.52 4.39 4.32
CA GLY A 74 6.26 4.66 5.56
C GLY A 74 5.75 5.88 6.35
N PRO A 75 6.61 6.59 7.10
CA PRO A 75 6.20 7.66 8.03
C PRO A 75 5.37 8.77 7.36
N LEU A 76 5.66 9.09 6.09
CA LEU A 76 4.93 10.08 5.31
C LEU A 76 3.49 9.64 5.02
N ALA A 77 3.25 8.35 4.79
CA ALA A 77 1.92 7.78 4.62
C ALA A 77 1.09 7.96 5.90
N LEU A 78 1.74 7.73 7.04
CA LEU A 78 1.16 7.83 8.37
C LEU A 78 0.84 9.29 8.72
N ALA A 79 1.76 10.20 8.40
CA ALA A 79 1.56 11.64 8.54
C ALA A 79 0.38 12.16 7.70
N LEU A 80 0.28 11.76 6.43
CA LEU A 80 -0.83 12.18 5.57
C LEU A 80 -2.18 11.61 5.99
N ARG A 81 -2.20 10.39 6.54
CA ARG A 81 -3.40 9.78 7.12
C ARG A 81 -3.85 10.51 8.39
N LEU A 82 -2.93 10.95 9.23
CA LEU A 82 -3.23 11.74 10.44
C LEU A 82 -3.65 13.18 10.11
N VAL A 83 -3.18 13.72 8.99
CA VAL A 83 -3.37 15.12 8.59
C VAL A 83 -4.54 15.31 7.60
N GLY A 84 -5.13 14.21 7.10
CA GLY A 84 -6.18 14.18 6.07
C GLY A 84 -7.51 14.84 6.46
N GLY A 85 -7.52 16.18 6.47
CA GLY A 85 -8.70 17.04 6.48
C GLY A 85 -8.47 18.25 5.57
N ALA A 86 -9.44 19.16 5.42
CA ALA A 86 -9.43 20.27 4.45
C ALA A 86 -8.16 21.15 4.44
N ASN A 87 -7.35 21.12 5.50
CA ASN A 87 -6.09 21.85 5.65
C ASN A 87 -4.82 21.01 5.41
N ALA A 88 -4.93 19.81 4.85
CA ALA A 88 -3.82 18.85 4.74
C ALA A 88 -2.63 19.39 3.92
N LYS A 89 -2.91 20.08 2.81
CA LYS A 89 -1.85 20.70 1.98
C LYS A 89 -1.08 21.78 2.74
N ARG A 90 -1.79 22.61 3.51
CA ARG A 90 -1.18 23.72 4.28
C ARG A 90 -0.32 23.19 5.43
N ARG A 91 -0.76 22.11 6.09
CA ARG A 91 -0.01 21.45 7.17
C ARG A 91 1.19 20.66 6.65
N ALA A 92 1.05 19.98 5.50
CA ALA A 92 2.17 19.30 4.84
C ALA A 92 3.26 20.30 4.40
N ALA A 93 2.85 21.44 3.84
CA ALA A 93 3.78 22.51 3.48
C ALA A 93 4.51 23.09 4.71
N ALA A 94 3.80 23.27 5.83
CA ALA A 94 4.40 23.72 7.09
C ALA A 94 5.41 22.70 7.65
N LEU A 95 5.09 21.41 7.64
CA LEU A 95 6.00 20.35 8.09
C LEU A 95 7.25 20.25 7.21
N ALA A 96 7.08 20.36 5.88
CA ALA A 96 8.20 20.39 4.95
C ALA A 96 9.12 21.60 5.21
N ALA A 97 8.55 22.78 5.45
CA ALA A 97 9.32 23.98 5.77
C ALA A 97 10.08 23.83 7.09
N VAL A 98 9.44 23.30 8.15
CA VAL A 98 10.10 23.07 9.44
C VAL A 98 11.25 22.08 9.30
N LEU A 99 11.04 20.92 8.67
CA LEU A 99 12.10 19.92 8.47
C LEU A 99 13.27 20.47 7.65
N THR A 100 12.97 21.25 6.61
CA THR A 100 14.01 21.88 5.78
C THR A 100 14.84 22.87 6.60
N LEU A 101 14.20 23.71 7.43
CA LEU A 101 14.89 24.64 8.32
C LEU A 101 15.72 23.90 9.36
N THR A 102 15.22 22.80 9.93
CA THR A 102 15.97 21.99 10.90
C THR A 102 17.19 21.34 10.25
N LEU A 103 17.06 20.83 9.03
CA LEU A 103 18.18 20.25 8.28
C LEU A 103 19.23 21.32 7.92
N LEU A 104 18.80 22.51 7.49
CA LEU A 104 19.69 23.63 7.20
C LEU A 104 20.43 24.10 8.46
N ALA A 105 19.75 24.20 9.60
CA ALA A 105 20.37 24.55 10.87
C ALA A 105 21.40 23.50 11.30
N GLY A 106 21.08 22.21 11.18
CA GLY A 106 22.01 21.12 11.44
C GLY A 106 23.23 21.14 10.51
N ALA A 107 23.02 21.39 9.21
CA ALA A 107 24.10 21.54 8.24
C ALA A 107 25.00 22.74 8.56
N GLY A 108 24.42 23.87 8.97
CA GLY A 108 25.18 25.04 9.42
C GLY A 108 26.05 24.74 10.63
N LEU A 109 25.52 24.01 11.62
CA LEU A 109 26.27 23.59 12.80
C LEU A 109 27.44 22.64 12.45
N LEU A 110 27.23 21.76 11.48
CA LEU A 110 28.25 20.82 10.98
C LEU A 110 29.37 21.49 10.17
N ILE A 111 29.08 22.61 9.52
CA ILE A 111 30.07 23.36 8.71
C ILE A 111 30.80 24.40 9.56
N ALA A 112 30.14 24.93 10.60
CA ALA A 112 30.69 25.97 11.47
C ALA A 112 31.42 25.42 12.73
N GLY A 113 31.39 24.10 12.96
CA GLY A 113 32.16 23.41 13.99
C GLY A 113 33.36 22.69 13.39
#